data_AF-A0A821NCY3-F1
#
_entry.id   AF-A0A821NCY3-F1
#
_cell.length_a   1.000
_cell.length_b   1.000
_cell.length_c   1.000
_cell.angle_alpha   90.00
_cell.angle_beta   90.00
_cell.angle_gamma   90.00
#
_symmetry.space_group_name_H-M   'P 1'
#
loop_
_entity.id
_entity.type
_entity.pdbx_description
1 polymer ?
#
loop_
_entity_poly.entity_id
_entity_poly.type
_entity_poly.pdbx_seq_one_letter_code
_entity_poly.pdbx_strand_id
1 'polypeptide(L)'
;MNRIDDLSIISSPCAIMILESLPDEIFVEIFEYVSIQDLYRGFYSLNLRFRMIIASLTNLHGETTFERELHSLPFRFFASRITKFSMHHVDLMDLSPFSAVRSLTLYIEPNRAQCHVIRAFSHLKYLYISQRPIDHFYYSVSLPHFVFTNAYPNLYT
;
A
#
# COMPACT_ATOMS: atom_id res chain seq x y z
N MET A 1 32.43 -2.82 63.05
CA MET A 1 33.19 -3.63 62.07
C MET A 1 32.22 -3.90 60.94
N ASN A 2 32.28 -3.04 59.93
CA ASN A 2 31.13 -2.69 59.11
C ASN A 2 30.93 -3.66 57.95
N ARG A 3 29.69 -4.15 57.83
CA ARG A 3 29.13 -4.78 56.63
C ARG A 3 29.31 -3.81 55.46
N ILE A 4 30.08 -4.23 54.47
CA ILE A 4 30.07 -3.62 53.15
C ILE A 4 28.93 -4.31 52.41
N ASP A 5 27.90 -3.53 52.13
CA ASP A 5 26.74 -3.95 51.35
C ASP A 5 27.19 -4.29 49.93
N ASP A 6 27.10 -5.58 49.59
CA ASP A 6 27.15 -6.11 48.22
C ASP A 6 25.92 -5.60 47.45
N LEU A 7 26.01 -4.37 46.95
CA LEU A 7 25.15 -3.87 45.89
C LEU A 7 25.65 -4.45 44.56
N SER A 8 25.39 -5.74 44.37
CA SER A 8 25.36 -6.34 43.05
C SER A 8 24.20 -5.72 42.28
N ILE A 9 24.51 -4.63 41.59
CA ILE A 9 23.65 -4.09 40.54
C ILE A 9 23.55 -5.20 39.50
N ILE A 10 22.46 -5.96 39.56
CA ILE A 10 22.04 -6.86 38.50
C ILE A 10 21.71 -5.94 37.32
N SER A 11 22.75 -5.60 36.57
CA SER A 11 22.66 -5.12 35.20
C SER A 11 21.91 -6.20 34.44
N SER A 12 20.57 -6.11 34.43
CA SER A 12 19.76 -6.88 33.50
C SER A 12 20.32 -6.57 32.13
N PRO A 13 20.93 -7.55 31.43
CA PRO A 13 21.44 -7.30 30.09
C PRO A 13 20.25 -6.83 29.29
N CYS A 14 20.28 -5.56 28.89
CA CYS A 14 19.29 -4.97 28.02
C CYS A 14 19.19 -5.91 26.83
N ALA A 15 18.09 -6.67 26.76
CA ALA A 15 17.95 -7.73 25.77
C ALA A 15 17.90 -7.03 24.42
N ILE A 16 19.03 -7.04 23.71
CA ILE A 16 19.09 -6.61 22.32
C ILE A 16 18.22 -7.61 21.58
N MET A 17 16.96 -7.24 21.34
CA MET A 17 16.10 -7.99 20.46
C MET A 17 16.70 -7.90 19.07
N ILE A 18 17.17 -9.04 18.58
CA ILE A 18 17.54 -9.19 17.18
C ILE A 18 16.21 -9.20 16.42
N LEU A 19 16.03 -8.32 15.44
CA LEU A 19 14.80 -8.24 14.65
C LEU A 19 14.40 -9.64 14.14
N GLU A 20 15.37 -10.43 13.68
CA GLU A 20 15.17 -11.80 13.19
C GLU A 20 14.69 -12.80 14.25
N SER A 21 14.64 -12.47 15.55
CA SER A 21 14.06 -13.34 16.57
C SER A 21 12.56 -13.10 16.79
N LEU A 22 11.97 -12.08 16.16
CA LEU A 22 10.52 -11.87 16.18
C LEU A 22 9.79 -13.04 15.48
N PRO A 23 8.58 -13.42 15.91
CA PRO A 23 7.71 -14.38 15.19
C PRO A 23 7.26 -13.86 13.82
N ASP A 24 6.89 -14.76 12.89
CA ASP A 24 6.43 -14.41 11.54
C ASP A 24 5.14 -13.58 11.58
N GLU A 25 4.26 -13.85 12.54
CA GLU A 25 2.98 -13.18 12.73
C GLU A 25 3.15 -11.68 12.95
N ILE A 26 4.17 -11.30 13.72
CA ILE A 26 4.49 -9.89 13.99
C ILE A 26 4.94 -9.19 12.70
N PHE A 27 5.71 -9.87 11.86
CA PHE A 27 6.10 -9.31 10.57
C PHE A 27 4.95 -9.18 9.61
N VAL A 28 4.06 -10.18 9.55
CA VAL A 28 2.85 -10.10 8.73
C VAL A 28 2.03 -8.89 9.13
N GLU A 29 1.78 -8.71 10.43
CA GLU A 29 1.02 -7.56 10.94
C GLU A 29 1.68 -6.22 10.61
N ILE A 30 3.00 -6.09 10.82
CA ILE A 30 3.73 -4.85 10.49
C ILE A 30 3.69 -4.59 8.98
N PHE A 31 3.96 -5.60 8.17
CA PHE A 31 4.10 -5.47 6.72
C PHE A 31 2.77 -5.12 6.04
N GLU A 32 1.62 -5.42 6.64
CA GLU A 32 0.32 -4.95 6.13
C GLU A 32 0.17 -3.42 6.10
N TYR A 33 0.96 -2.69 6.90
CA TYR A 33 0.95 -1.22 6.96
C TYR A 33 2.07 -0.57 6.15
N VAL A 34 2.92 -1.36 5.50
CA VAL A 34 4.08 -0.86 4.76
C VAL A 34 3.81 -0.90 3.26
N SER A 35 4.22 0.13 2.52
CA SER A 35 4.08 0.17 1.07
C SER A 35 4.86 -0.97 0.41
N ILE A 36 4.40 -1.47 -0.74
CA ILE A 36 5.15 -2.51 -1.46
C ILE A 36 6.57 -2.07 -1.84
N GLN A 37 6.81 -0.77 -2.04
CA GLN A 37 8.13 -0.24 -2.35
C GLN A 37 9.06 -0.38 -1.17
N ASP A 38 8.59 0.00 0.01
CA ASP A 38 9.39 -0.06 1.24
C ASP A 38 9.58 -1.51 1.68
N LEU A 39 8.56 -2.37 1.52
CA LEU A 39 8.69 -3.81 1.72
C LEU A 39 9.78 -4.41 0.81
N TYR A 40 9.72 -4.10 -0.49
CA TYR A 40 10.66 -4.63 -1.45
C TYR A 40 12.08 -4.12 -1.21
N ARG A 41 12.25 -2.81 -1.00
CA ARG A 41 13.57 -2.19 -0.81
C ARG A 41 14.19 -2.55 0.54
N GLY A 42 13.38 -2.54 1.60
CA GLY A 42 13.84 -2.73 2.97
C GLY A 42 14.08 -4.19 3.31
N PHE A 43 13.23 -5.11 2.85
CA PHE A 43 13.18 -6.47 3.42
C PHE A 43 13.37 -7.60 2.40
N TYR A 44 13.01 -7.40 1.12
CA TYR A 44 12.99 -8.50 0.15
C TYR A 44 14.37 -9.12 -0.14
N SER A 45 15.47 -8.38 0.02
CA SER A 45 16.81 -8.91 -0.22
C SER A 45 17.59 -9.24 1.06
N LEU A 46 16.99 -9.07 2.25
CA LEU A 46 17.70 -9.26 3.51
C LEU A 46 18.04 -10.73 3.77
N ASN A 47 17.03 -11.60 3.80
CA ASN A 47 17.21 -13.04 3.98
C ASN A 47 16.07 -13.84 3.33
N LEU A 48 16.17 -15.17 3.33
CA LEU A 48 15.16 -16.05 2.74
C LEU A 48 13.82 -15.97 3.50
N ARG A 49 13.87 -15.87 4.83
CA ARG A 49 12.68 -15.82 5.68
C ARG A 49 11.79 -14.62 5.34
N PHE A 50 12.35 -13.42 5.25
CA PHE A 50 11.57 -12.22 4.87
C PHE A 50 10.99 -12.31 3.46
N ARG A 51 11.70 -12.94 2.51
CA ARG A 51 11.14 -13.21 1.18
C ARG A 51 9.91 -14.10 1.25
N MET A 52 9.96 -15.15 2.06
CA MET A 52 8.83 -16.07 2.23
C MET A 52 7.64 -15.37 2.90
N ILE A 53 7.88 -14.56 3.94
CA ILE A 53 6.84 -13.77 4.60
C ILE A 53 6.22 -12.77 3.62
N ILE A 54 7.03 -11.97 2.92
CA ILE A 54 6.51 -11.01 1.93
C ILE A 54 5.74 -11.73 0.82
N ALA A 55 6.20 -12.91 0.40
CA ALA A 55 5.51 -13.70 -0.62
C ALA A 55 4.15 -14.25 -0.15
N SER A 56 3.91 -14.42 1.15
CA SER A 56 2.63 -14.90 1.69
C SER A 56 1.58 -13.80 1.87
N LEU A 57 1.98 -12.52 1.81
CA LEU A 57 1.06 -11.39 1.95
C LEU A 57 0.08 -11.31 0.77
N THR A 58 -1.19 -11.04 1.06
CA THR A 58 -2.28 -11.01 0.05
C THR A 58 -3.06 -9.70 0.01
N ASN A 59 -2.87 -8.82 0.99
CA ASN A 59 -3.60 -7.55 1.12
C ASN A 59 -2.65 -6.34 1.04
N LEU A 60 -1.84 -6.30 -0.02
CA LEU A 60 -0.79 -5.30 -0.13
C LEU A 60 -1.33 -3.91 -0.52
N HIS A 61 -0.61 -2.87 -0.07
CA HIS A 61 -0.84 -1.48 -0.45
C HIS A 61 0.22 -1.01 -1.44
N GLY A 62 -0.22 -0.73 -2.66
CA GLY A 62 0.60 -0.06 -3.67
C GLY A 62 0.33 1.43 -3.70
N GLU A 63 1.37 2.25 -3.76
CA GLU A 63 1.25 3.70 -3.95
C GLU A 63 2.16 4.15 -5.08
N THR A 64 1.69 5.03 -5.96
CA THR A 64 2.55 5.59 -7.02
C THR A 64 2.36 7.08 -7.18
N THR A 65 3.46 7.76 -7.47
CA THR A 65 3.49 9.17 -7.87
C THR A 65 3.74 9.34 -9.36
N PHE A 66 4.41 8.39 -10.02
CA PHE A 66 4.79 8.50 -11.43
C PHE A 66 4.50 7.20 -12.18
N GLU A 67 4.00 7.30 -13.43
CA GLU A 67 3.69 6.14 -14.29
C GLU A 67 4.85 5.13 -14.37
N ARG A 68 6.08 5.62 -14.54
CA ARG A 68 7.29 4.78 -14.63
C ARG A 68 7.48 3.84 -13.43
N GLU A 69 6.92 4.18 -12.26
CA GLU A 69 7.01 3.32 -11.08
C GLU A 69 6.19 2.05 -11.26
N LEU A 70 5.10 2.06 -12.03
CA LEU A 70 4.31 0.85 -12.29
C LEU A 70 5.10 -0.24 -13.02
N HIS A 71 6.13 0.17 -13.77
CA HIS A 71 7.06 -0.75 -14.44
C HIS A 71 8.21 -1.21 -13.54
N SER A 72 8.31 -0.69 -12.31
CA SER A 72 9.32 -1.10 -11.35
C SER A 72 9.10 -2.53 -10.85
N LEU A 73 10.19 -3.16 -10.38
CA LEU A 73 10.14 -4.54 -9.88
C LEU A 73 9.08 -4.76 -8.79
N PRO A 74 8.95 -3.93 -7.74
CA PRO A 74 7.93 -4.12 -6.71
C PRO A 74 6.52 -4.30 -7.28
N PHE A 75 6.10 -3.40 -8.18
CA PHE A 75 4.78 -3.50 -8.79
C PHE A 75 4.64 -4.75 -9.65
N ARG A 76 5.65 -5.10 -10.46
CA ARG A 76 5.61 -6.32 -11.27
C ARG A 76 5.49 -7.60 -10.44
N PHE A 77 6.14 -7.65 -9.28
CA PHE A 77 6.09 -8.82 -8.39
C PHE A 77 4.80 -8.94 -7.59
N PHE A 78 4.20 -7.81 -7.23
CA PHE A 78 3.08 -7.76 -6.29
C PHE A 78 1.75 -7.35 -6.90
N ALA A 79 1.67 -6.99 -8.18
CA ALA A 79 0.48 -6.43 -8.82
C ALA A 79 -0.83 -7.17 -8.49
N SER A 80 -0.84 -8.50 -8.62
CA SER A 80 -2.02 -9.34 -8.37
C SER A 80 -2.41 -9.48 -6.89
N ARG A 81 -1.59 -8.97 -5.96
CA ARG A 81 -1.79 -8.98 -4.51
C ARG A 81 -2.04 -7.59 -3.93
N ILE A 82 -2.01 -6.56 -4.77
CA ILE A 82 -2.36 -5.20 -4.38
C ILE A 82 -3.88 -5.10 -4.30
N THR A 83 -4.37 -4.90 -3.08
CA THR A 83 -5.82 -4.76 -2.82
C THR A 83 -6.20 -3.31 -2.53
N LYS A 84 -5.25 -2.52 -2.06
CA LYS A 84 -5.36 -1.07 -1.84
C LYS A 84 -4.37 -0.38 -2.77
N PHE A 85 -4.84 0.55 -3.58
CA PHE A 85 -3.98 1.27 -4.52
C PHE A 85 -4.18 2.77 -4.41
N SER A 86 -3.08 3.51 -4.31
CA SER A 86 -3.03 4.96 -4.15
C SER A 86 -2.28 5.59 -5.33
N MET A 87 -2.85 6.62 -5.97
CA MET A 87 -2.27 7.28 -7.13
C MET A 87 -2.30 8.81 -7.01
N HIS A 88 -1.15 9.45 -7.27
CA HIS A 88 -0.98 10.92 -7.22
C HIS A 88 -0.80 11.57 -8.60
N HIS A 89 -1.34 10.99 -9.67
CA HIS A 89 -0.98 11.38 -11.04
C HIS A 89 -2.18 11.48 -11.99
N VAL A 90 -2.03 12.30 -13.05
CA VAL A 90 -3.07 12.62 -14.05
C VAL A 90 -2.93 11.89 -15.39
N ASP A 91 -1.75 11.35 -15.68
CA ASP A 91 -1.52 10.62 -16.94
C ASP A 91 -2.30 9.31 -17.01
N LEU A 92 -2.54 8.89 -18.26
CA LEU A 92 -3.11 7.59 -18.56
C LEU A 92 -2.13 6.51 -18.08
N MET A 93 -2.61 5.61 -17.23
CA MET A 93 -1.82 4.48 -16.74
C MET A 93 -2.53 3.17 -17.09
N ASP A 94 -1.75 2.16 -17.48
CA ASP A 94 -2.26 0.80 -17.56
C ASP A 94 -2.39 0.21 -16.16
N LEU A 95 -3.63 0.06 -15.71
CA LEU A 95 -3.95 -0.53 -14.41
C LEU A 95 -4.41 -2.00 -14.52
N SER A 96 -4.37 -2.58 -15.72
CA SER A 96 -4.74 -3.98 -15.94
C SER A 96 -3.97 -4.99 -15.05
N PRO A 97 -2.71 -4.75 -14.63
CA PRO A 97 -2.02 -5.69 -13.73
C PRO A 97 -2.64 -5.77 -12.32
N PHE A 98 -3.39 -4.75 -11.90
CA PHE A 98 -3.89 -4.59 -10.52
C PHE A 98 -5.29 -5.16 -10.33
N SER A 99 -5.56 -6.33 -10.90
CA SER A 99 -6.90 -6.94 -10.94
C SER A 99 -7.53 -7.23 -9.57
N ALA A 100 -6.71 -7.31 -8.51
CA ALA A 100 -7.15 -7.56 -7.14
C ALA A 100 -7.54 -6.28 -6.36
N VAL A 101 -7.42 -5.10 -6.97
CA VAL A 101 -7.73 -3.83 -6.30
C VAL A 101 -9.21 -3.76 -5.92
N ARG A 102 -9.43 -3.53 -4.63
CA ARG A 102 -10.74 -3.36 -3.99
C ARG A 102 -10.92 -1.96 -3.42
N SER A 103 -9.82 -1.25 -3.16
CA SER A 103 -9.80 0.12 -2.67
C SER A 103 -8.88 0.96 -3.53
N LEU A 104 -9.41 1.99 -4.16
CA LEU A 104 -8.65 2.94 -4.97
C LEU A 104 -8.72 4.34 -4.37
N THR A 105 -7.56 4.94 -4.14
CA THR A 105 -7.41 6.31 -3.64
C THR A 105 -6.75 7.15 -4.72
N LEU A 106 -7.45 8.15 -5.21
CA LEU A 106 -6.95 9.10 -6.20
C LEU A 106 -6.73 10.44 -5.51
N TYR A 107 -5.49 10.93 -5.51
CA TYR A 107 -5.18 12.23 -4.91
C TYR A 107 -5.40 13.41 -5.86
N ILE A 108 -5.72 13.12 -7.12
CA ILE A 108 -6.07 14.08 -8.16
C ILE A 108 -7.35 13.58 -8.86
N GLU A 109 -8.21 14.51 -9.29
CA GLU A 109 -9.40 14.17 -10.08
C GLU A 109 -8.97 13.48 -11.39
N PRO A 110 -9.45 12.25 -11.66
CA PRO A 110 -9.06 11.55 -12.86
C PRO A 110 -9.73 12.14 -14.10
N ASN A 111 -9.00 12.17 -15.21
CA ASN A 111 -9.55 12.58 -16.49
C ASN A 111 -10.49 11.50 -17.09
N ARG A 112 -11.15 11.82 -18.21
CA ARG A 112 -12.08 10.90 -18.88
C ARG A 112 -11.45 9.56 -19.27
N ALA A 113 -10.19 9.56 -19.68
CA ALA A 113 -9.50 8.33 -20.10
C ALA A 113 -9.17 7.45 -18.89
N GLN A 114 -8.71 8.05 -17.79
CA GLN A 114 -8.50 7.35 -16.51
C GLN A 114 -9.81 6.78 -15.95
N CYS A 115 -10.92 7.52 -16.05
CA CYS A 115 -12.25 7.00 -15.67
C CYS A 115 -12.59 5.70 -16.43
N HIS A 116 -12.17 5.58 -17.69
CA HIS A 116 -12.38 4.35 -18.47
C HIS A 116 -11.51 3.19 -17.96
N VAL A 117 -10.25 3.47 -17.59
CA VAL A 117 -9.36 2.46 -17.00
C VAL A 117 -9.88 2.00 -15.63
N ILE A 118 -10.36 2.91 -14.79
CA ILE A 118 -10.89 2.58 -13.45
C ILE A 118 -12.08 1.62 -13.55
N ARG A 119 -12.88 1.69 -14.61
CA ARG A 119 -13.97 0.74 -14.87
C ARG A 119 -13.51 -0.71 -15.03
N ALA A 120 -12.23 -0.94 -15.33
CA ALA A 120 -11.68 -2.29 -15.42
C ALA A 120 -11.58 -2.99 -14.04
N PHE A 121 -11.67 -2.25 -12.93
CA PHE A 121 -11.67 -2.83 -11.58
C PHE A 121 -13.04 -3.41 -11.21
N SER A 122 -13.32 -4.63 -11.70
CA SER A 122 -14.58 -5.35 -11.44
C SER A 122 -14.87 -5.60 -9.95
N HIS A 123 -13.83 -5.61 -9.12
CA HIS A 123 -13.91 -5.86 -7.68
C HIS A 123 -13.77 -4.61 -6.82
N LEU A 124 -13.79 -3.42 -7.41
CA LEU A 124 -13.67 -2.17 -6.67
C LEU A 124 -14.85 -2.00 -5.71
N LYS A 125 -14.54 -1.87 -4.42
CA LYS A 125 -15.52 -1.66 -3.34
C LYS A 125 -15.47 -0.24 -2.80
N TYR A 126 -14.28 0.35 -2.79
CA TYR A 126 -14.05 1.68 -2.24
C TYR A 126 -13.32 2.54 -3.27
N LEU A 127 -13.84 3.73 -3.52
CA LEU A 127 -13.21 4.75 -4.35
C LEU A 127 -13.16 6.03 -3.54
N TYR A 128 -11.96 6.47 -3.20
CA TYR A 128 -11.74 7.75 -2.57
C TYR A 128 -11.06 8.69 -3.55
N ILE A 129 -11.57 9.90 -3.65
CA ILE A 129 -10.98 10.96 -4.48
C ILE A 129 -10.73 12.14 -3.57
N SER A 130 -9.45 12.41 -3.34
CA SER A 130 -9.03 13.53 -2.52
C SER A 130 -9.43 14.82 -3.21
N GLN A 131 -10.28 15.59 -2.54
CA GLN A 131 -10.52 16.97 -2.93
C GLN A 131 -9.33 17.77 -2.46
N ARG A 132 -8.31 17.93 -3.31
CA ARG A 132 -7.37 19.02 -3.06
C ARG A 132 -8.14 20.33 -3.29
N PRO A 133 -8.04 21.32 -2.38
CA PRO A 133 -8.45 22.68 -2.67
C PRO A 133 -7.46 23.23 -3.69
N ILE A 134 -7.70 22.96 -4.98
CA ILE A 134 -6.94 23.56 -6.07
C ILE A 134 -7.76 24.75 -6.53
N ASP A 135 -7.18 25.95 -6.45
CA ASP A 135 -7.76 27.23 -6.90
C ASP A 135 -8.11 27.29 -8.40
N HIS A 136 -8.06 26.17 -9.12
CA HIS A 136 -8.35 26.05 -10.53
C HIS A 136 -9.44 25.00 -10.77
N PHE A 137 -10.67 25.50 -10.69
CA PHE A 137 -11.90 24.81 -11.02
C PHE A 137 -11.96 24.47 -12.52
N TYR A 138 -11.44 23.32 -12.90
CA TYR A 138 -11.98 22.57 -14.03
C TYR A 138 -12.67 21.34 -13.48
N TYR A 139 -13.82 21.53 -12.83
CA TYR A 139 -14.67 20.40 -12.44
C TYR A 139 -15.03 19.63 -13.70
N SER A 140 -14.49 18.42 -13.84
CA SER A 140 -15.02 17.50 -14.80
C SER A 140 -16.33 16.97 -14.21
N VAL A 141 -17.45 17.39 -14.79
CA VAL A 141 -18.80 16.88 -14.47
C VAL A 141 -18.90 15.35 -14.62
N SER A 142 -17.86 14.70 -15.15
CA SER A 142 -17.88 13.31 -15.56
C SER A 142 -17.87 12.32 -14.40
N LEU A 143 -17.22 12.63 -13.27
CA LEU A 143 -16.94 11.61 -12.26
C LEU A 143 -18.13 11.27 -11.37
N PRO A 144 -18.86 12.24 -10.78
CA PRO A 144 -20.12 11.95 -10.11
C PRO A 144 -21.08 11.23 -11.06
N HIS A 145 -21.16 11.66 -12.33
CA HIS A 145 -21.96 10.98 -13.33
C HIS A 145 -21.55 9.50 -13.53
N PHE A 146 -20.26 9.18 -13.51
CA PHE A 146 -19.78 7.80 -13.61
C PHE A 146 -20.08 6.95 -12.38
N VAL A 147 -20.01 7.54 -11.17
CA VAL A 147 -20.40 6.85 -9.93
C VAL A 147 -21.91 6.58 -9.92
N PHE A 148 -22.74 7.56 -10.31
CA PHE A 148 -24.20 7.45 -10.26
C PHE A 148 -24.84 6.73 -11.46
N THR A 149 -24.08 6.39 -12.50
CA THR A 149 -24.57 5.59 -13.64
C THR A 149 -24.53 4.08 -13.39
N ASN A 150 -24.29 3.64 -12.15
CA ASN A 150 -24.18 2.23 -11.77
C ASN A 150 -23.07 1.47 -12.53
N ALA A 151 -22.04 2.18 -13.00
CA ALA A 151 -20.90 1.59 -13.69
C ALA A 151 -20.04 0.71 -12.76
N TYR A 152 -20.25 0.80 -11.44
CA TYR A 152 -19.55 0.04 -10.41
C TYR A 152 -20.58 -0.62 -9.48
N PRO A 153 -21.06 -1.84 -9.80
CA PRO A 153 -22.14 -2.47 -9.04
C PRO A 153 -21.75 -2.82 -7.60
N ASN A 154 -20.46 -2.84 -7.29
CA ASN A 154 -19.90 -3.19 -5.98
C ASN A 154 -19.42 -1.97 -5.17
N LEU A 155 -19.55 -0.75 -5.70
CA LEU A 155 -18.99 0.44 -5.08
C LEU A 155 -19.87 0.91 -3.92
N TYR A 156 -19.30 0.92 -2.72
CA TYR A 156 -19.89 1.55 -1.55
C TYR A 156 -19.51 3.03 -1.60
N THR A 157 -20.51 3.89 -1.75
CA THR A 157 -20.37 5.36 -1.69
C THR A 157 -20.57 5.87 -0.28
#